data_AF-A0A8B6X605-F1
#
_entry.id   AF-A0A8B6X605-F1
#
_cell.length_a   1.000
_cell.length_b   1.000
_cell.length_c   1.000
_cell.angle_alpha   90.00
_cell.angle_beta   90.00
_cell.angle_gamma   90.00
#
_symmetry.space_group_name_H-M   'P 1'
#
loop_
_entity.id
_entity.type
_entity.pdbx_description
1 polymer ?
#
loop_
_entity_poly.entity_id
_entity_poly.type
_entity_poly.pdbx_seq_one_letter_code
_entity_poly.pdbx_strand_id
1 'polypeptide(L)'
;MANLLTQIFSAGATSLVDAVGKAVDRNFTTDDEKLARQNEIARADMEFRAEMARLSVEERKAVYGDIASARENQSRVQESANASWLAKNVHPVLALLIVAVTFLMFGLIIFANSDTLGGERKEVIIYVLGALTTISTQVVSYFFGSSSGSADKTRTIDSLLKRDA
;
A
#
# COMPACT_ATOMS: atom_id res chain seq x y z
N MET A 1 57.60 25.83 43.41
CA MET A 1 58.24 26.22 42.13
C MET A 1 58.22 25.02 41.21
N ALA A 2 57.26 24.92 40.31
CA ALA A 2 57.27 23.93 39.24
C ALA A 2 56.72 24.67 38.04
N ASN A 3 57.53 25.02 37.02
CA ASN A 3 57.04 25.66 35.78
C ASN A 3 58.17 26.05 34.79
N LEU A 4 59.07 25.15 34.42
CA LEU A 4 59.89 25.40 33.21
C LEU A 4 60.11 24.11 32.41
N LEU A 5 60.62 23.06 33.07
CA LEU A 5 60.78 21.74 32.44
C LEU A 5 59.44 21.13 32.01
N THR A 6 58.39 21.25 32.83
CA THR A 6 57.05 20.72 32.51
C THR A 6 56.37 21.49 31.37
N GLN A 7 56.60 22.80 31.25
CA GLN A 7 56.06 23.61 30.15
C GLN A 7 56.78 23.35 28.82
N ILE A 8 58.11 23.16 28.84
CA ILE A 8 58.88 22.84 27.63
C ILE A 8 58.56 21.43 27.13
N PHE A 9 58.42 20.45 28.04
CA PHE A 9 57.97 19.09 27.67
C PHE A 9 56.51 19.06 27.22
N SER A 10 55.60 19.81 27.86
CA SER A 10 54.19 19.92 27.46
C SER A 10 54.02 20.59 26.10
N ALA A 11 54.75 21.66 25.81
CA ALA A 11 54.67 22.39 24.54
C ALA A 11 55.29 21.58 23.38
N GLY A 12 56.41 20.89 23.63
CA GLY A 12 57.06 20.01 22.66
C GLY A 12 56.23 18.77 22.34
N ALA A 13 55.63 18.13 23.37
CA ALA A 13 54.75 16.98 23.18
C ALA A 13 53.45 17.34 22.46
N THR A 14 52.84 18.50 22.77
CA THR A 14 51.60 18.95 22.11
C THR A 14 51.85 19.25 20.63
N SER A 15 52.96 19.90 20.29
CA SER A 15 53.30 20.17 18.88
C SER A 15 53.67 18.90 18.10
N LEU A 16 54.31 17.91 18.74
CA LEU A 16 54.53 16.58 18.16
C LEU A 16 53.22 15.82 17.94
N VAL A 17 52.30 15.85 18.92
CA VAL A 17 50.98 15.21 18.80
C VAL A 17 50.13 15.92 17.74
N ASP A 18 50.19 17.24 17.63
CA ASP A 18 49.49 17.99 16.58
C ASP A 18 50.11 17.78 15.19
N ALA A 19 51.44 17.67 15.10
CA ALA A 19 52.13 17.39 13.84
C ALA A 19 51.89 15.95 13.37
N VAL A 20 51.91 14.98 14.29
CA VAL A 20 51.55 13.58 14.01
C VAL A 20 50.06 13.47 13.73
N GLY A 21 49.21 14.15 14.49
CA GLY A 21 47.77 14.23 14.26
C GLY A 21 47.46 14.78 12.88
N LYS A 22 48.05 15.91 12.49
CA LYS A 22 47.90 16.49 11.14
C LYS A 22 48.52 15.65 10.03
N ALA A 23 49.62 14.94 10.28
CA ALA A 23 50.24 14.06 9.29
C ALA A 23 49.44 12.76 9.09
N VAL A 24 48.88 12.20 10.16
CA VAL A 24 47.98 11.04 10.11
C VAL A 24 46.66 11.44 9.44
N ASP A 25 46.08 12.60 9.77
CA ASP A 25 44.85 13.09 9.13
C ASP A 25 45.07 13.34 7.62
N ARG A 26 46.20 13.97 7.27
CA ARG A 26 46.52 14.32 5.88
C ARG A 26 46.96 13.14 5.01
N ASN A 27 47.50 12.06 5.60
CA ASN A 27 48.02 10.91 4.84
C ASN A 27 47.14 9.65 4.94
N PHE A 28 46.18 9.60 5.87
CA PHE A 28 45.26 8.46 6.03
C PHE A 28 43.81 8.79 5.67
N THR A 29 43.43 10.07 5.53
CA THR A 29 42.11 10.46 4.99
C THR A 29 42.30 11.47 3.88
N THR A 30 42.62 11.01 2.67
CA THR A 30 42.57 11.86 1.48
C THR A 30 41.12 12.19 1.15
N ASP A 31 40.81 13.45 0.87
CA ASP A 31 39.44 13.91 0.56
C ASP A 31 38.79 13.11 -0.59
N ASP A 32 39.59 12.61 -1.52
CA ASP A 32 39.16 11.71 -2.62
C ASP A 32 38.62 10.36 -2.13
N GLU A 33 39.23 9.73 -1.11
CA GLU A 33 38.72 8.47 -0.55
C GLU A 33 37.40 8.68 0.21
N LYS A 34 37.20 9.86 0.79
CA LYS A 34 35.95 10.22 1.47
C LYS A 34 34.85 10.55 0.45
N LEU A 35 35.20 11.14 -0.69
CA LEU A 35 34.29 11.37 -1.81
C LEU A 35 33.93 10.06 -2.52
N ALA A 36 34.89 9.16 -2.71
CA ALA A 36 34.66 7.83 -3.27
C ALA A 36 33.71 7.01 -2.36
N ARG A 37 33.96 6.98 -1.05
CA ARG A 37 33.06 6.34 -0.08
C ARG A 37 31.67 6.96 -0.04
N GLN A 38 31.56 8.28 -0.13
CA GLN A 38 30.24 8.93 -0.21
C GLN A 38 29.49 8.57 -1.50
N ASN A 39 30.19 8.47 -2.63
CA ASN A 39 29.60 8.01 -3.88
C ASN A 39 29.18 6.53 -3.83
N GLU A 40 29.97 5.67 -3.19
CA GLU A 40 29.61 4.26 -2.98
C GLU A 40 28.39 4.12 -2.06
N ILE A 41 28.35 4.88 -0.96
CA ILE A 41 27.18 4.92 -0.06
C ILE A 41 25.95 5.46 -0.80
N ALA A 42 26.09 6.50 -1.62
CA ALA A 42 25.00 7.04 -2.41
C ALA A 42 24.49 6.06 -3.46
N ARG A 43 25.39 5.30 -4.11
CA ARG A 43 25.02 4.21 -5.03
C ARG A 43 24.31 3.08 -4.30
N ALA A 44 24.83 2.66 -3.16
CA ALA A 44 24.21 1.63 -2.33
C ALA A 44 22.82 2.06 -1.82
N ASP A 45 22.62 3.33 -1.43
CA ASP A 45 21.31 3.86 -1.04
C ASP A 45 20.34 3.92 -2.23
N MET A 46 20.81 4.31 -3.42
CA MET A 46 20.00 4.28 -4.64
C MET A 46 19.60 2.86 -5.04
N GLU A 47 20.53 1.91 -5.01
CA GLU A 47 20.27 0.49 -5.28
C GLU A 47 19.30 -0.10 -4.26
N PHE A 48 19.51 0.17 -2.97
CA PHE A 48 18.61 -0.27 -1.90
C PHE A 48 17.20 0.29 -2.08
N ARG A 49 17.05 1.59 -2.43
CA ARG A 49 15.74 2.18 -2.72
C ARG A 49 15.07 1.56 -3.94
N ALA A 50 15.85 1.26 -4.99
CA ALA A 50 15.33 0.61 -6.19
C ALA A 50 14.90 -0.84 -5.92
N GLU A 51 15.67 -1.58 -5.12
CA GLU A 51 15.37 -2.94 -4.64
C GLU A 51 14.08 -2.93 -3.80
N MET A 52 13.99 -2.02 -2.82
CA MET A 52 12.80 -1.85 -1.99
C MET A 52 11.57 -1.49 -2.81
N ALA A 53 11.71 -0.61 -3.81
CA ALA A 53 10.63 -0.30 -4.73
C ALA A 53 10.21 -1.52 -5.54
N ARG A 54 11.16 -2.32 -6.06
CA ARG A 54 10.87 -3.58 -6.77
C ARG A 54 10.14 -4.59 -5.89
N LEU A 55 10.64 -4.84 -4.68
CA LEU A 55 10.02 -5.74 -3.70
C LEU A 55 8.58 -5.31 -3.40
N SER A 56 8.34 -4.01 -3.23
CA SER A 56 6.98 -3.50 -3.00
C SER A 56 6.04 -3.69 -4.20
N VAL A 57 6.56 -3.61 -5.43
CA VAL A 57 5.81 -3.88 -6.66
C VAL A 57 5.54 -5.38 -6.80
N GLU A 58 6.51 -6.22 -6.45
CA GLU A 58 6.40 -7.68 -6.51
C GLU A 58 5.42 -8.22 -5.47
N GLU A 59 5.44 -7.71 -4.23
CA GLU A 59 4.44 -8.03 -3.21
C GLU A 59 3.04 -7.66 -3.68
N ARG A 60 2.87 -6.45 -4.24
CA ARG A 60 1.58 -6.04 -4.83
C ARG A 60 1.17 -6.95 -5.98
N LYS A 61 2.10 -7.32 -6.87
CA LYS A 61 1.83 -8.26 -7.97
C LYS A 61 1.44 -9.65 -7.46
N ALA A 62 2.06 -10.14 -6.39
CA ALA A 62 1.71 -11.42 -5.78
C ALA A 62 0.28 -11.38 -5.21
N VAL A 63 -0.07 -10.32 -4.47
CA VAL A 63 -1.43 -10.11 -3.95
C VAL A 63 -2.46 -9.99 -5.08
N TYR A 64 -2.15 -9.21 -6.13
CA TYR A 64 -3.02 -9.10 -7.31
C TYR A 64 -3.10 -10.40 -8.11
N GLY A 65 -2.03 -11.20 -8.14
CA GLY A 65 -1.96 -12.51 -8.76
C GLY A 65 -2.86 -13.52 -8.06
N ASP A 66 -2.87 -13.53 -6.73
CA ASP A 66 -3.78 -14.38 -5.94
C ASP A 66 -5.25 -14.00 -6.18
N ILE A 67 -5.56 -12.70 -6.19
CA ILE A 67 -6.90 -12.20 -6.51
C ILE A 67 -7.28 -12.53 -7.96
N ALA A 68 -6.33 -12.45 -8.89
CA ALA A 68 -6.53 -12.81 -10.29
C ALA A 68 -6.78 -14.31 -10.45
N SER A 69 -6.06 -15.18 -9.72
CA SER A 69 -6.27 -16.63 -9.76
C SER A 69 -7.67 -17.01 -9.25
N ALA A 70 -8.18 -16.31 -8.23
CA ALA A 70 -9.54 -16.51 -7.72
C ALA A 70 -10.59 -16.10 -8.76
N ARG A 71 -10.36 -15.00 -9.49
CA ARG A 71 -11.21 -14.56 -10.61
C ARG A 71 -11.11 -15.48 -11.82
N GLU A 72 -9.93 -16.00 -12.12
CA GLU A 72 -9.71 -16.97 -13.19
C GLU A 72 -10.36 -18.31 -12.87
N ASN A 73 -10.35 -18.74 -11.61
CA ASN A 73 -11.09 -19.94 -11.19
C ASN A 73 -12.61 -19.75 -11.39
N GLN A 74 -13.14 -18.54 -11.14
CA GLN A 74 -14.53 -18.18 -11.46
C GLN A 74 -14.80 -18.12 -12.96
N SER A 75 -13.88 -17.59 -13.79
CA SER A 75 -13.99 -17.62 -15.26
C SER A 75 -13.97 -19.06 -15.77
N ARG A 76 -13.06 -19.90 -15.30
CA ARG A 76 -12.97 -21.32 -15.66
C ARG A 76 -14.22 -22.10 -15.28
N VAL A 77 -14.86 -21.79 -14.14
CA VAL A 77 -16.14 -22.39 -13.77
C VAL A 77 -17.27 -21.92 -14.68
N GLN A 78 -17.31 -20.63 -15.06
CA GLN A 78 -18.30 -20.09 -15.99
C GLN A 78 -18.14 -20.63 -17.43
N GLU A 79 -16.90 -20.76 -17.89
CA GLU A 79 -16.51 -21.28 -19.22
C GLU A 79 -16.61 -22.80 -19.32
N SER A 80 -16.54 -23.53 -18.20
CA SER A 80 -16.68 -24.98 -18.22
C SER A 80 -18.06 -25.40 -18.73
N ALA A 81 -18.07 -26.25 -19.77
CA ALA A 81 -19.30 -26.75 -20.40
C ALA A 81 -20.15 -27.61 -19.44
N ASN A 82 -19.51 -28.20 -18.41
CA ASN A 82 -20.13 -29.13 -17.46
C ASN A 82 -20.53 -28.49 -16.12
N ALA A 83 -20.31 -27.19 -15.90
CA ALA A 83 -20.77 -26.53 -14.68
C ALA A 83 -22.30 -26.40 -14.67
N SER A 84 -22.93 -26.86 -13.59
CA SER A 84 -24.36 -26.71 -13.35
C SER A 84 -24.79 -25.25 -13.47
N TRP A 85 -26.00 -25.01 -14.01
CA TRP A 85 -26.58 -23.67 -14.16
C TRP A 85 -26.53 -22.86 -12.86
N LEU A 86 -26.74 -23.52 -11.72
CA LEU A 86 -26.70 -22.90 -10.40
C LEU A 86 -25.29 -22.42 -10.04
N ALA A 87 -24.23 -23.17 -10.39
CA ALA A 87 -22.85 -22.78 -10.11
C ALA A 87 -22.42 -21.54 -10.91
N LYS A 88 -22.93 -21.39 -12.14
CA LYS A 88 -22.66 -20.22 -12.99
C LYS A 88 -23.39 -18.96 -12.52
N ASN A 89 -24.59 -19.13 -11.97
CA ASN A 89 -25.47 -18.02 -11.63
C ASN A 89 -25.57 -17.73 -10.13
N VAL A 90 -24.88 -18.48 -9.27
CA VAL A 90 -24.97 -18.32 -7.81
C VAL A 90 -24.63 -16.90 -7.36
N HIS A 91 -23.62 -16.27 -7.96
CA HIS A 91 -23.19 -14.91 -7.60
C HIS A 91 -24.22 -13.85 -8.02
N PRO A 92 -24.67 -13.77 -9.30
CA PRO A 92 -25.76 -12.88 -9.69
C PRO A 92 -27.06 -13.11 -8.90
N VAL A 93 -27.43 -14.36 -8.66
CA VAL A 93 -28.66 -14.71 -7.93
C VAL A 93 -28.58 -14.26 -6.47
N LEU A 94 -27.45 -14.48 -5.80
CA LEU A 94 -27.23 -14.02 -4.43
C LEU A 94 -27.24 -12.50 -4.34
N ALA A 95 -26.65 -11.81 -5.31
CA ALA A 95 -26.67 -10.34 -5.38
C ALA A 95 -28.10 -9.81 -5.54
N LEU A 96 -28.87 -10.39 -6.47
CA LEU A 96 -30.26 -10.02 -6.69
C LEU A 96 -31.11 -10.30 -5.44
N LEU A 97 -30.88 -11.42 -4.75
CA LEU A 97 -31.52 -11.74 -3.48
C LEU A 97 -31.21 -10.69 -2.40
N ILE A 98 -29.93 -10.32 -2.21
CA ILE A 98 -29.53 -9.33 -1.19
C ILE A 98 -30.17 -7.98 -1.49
N VAL A 99 -30.15 -7.52 -2.75
CA VAL A 99 -30.78 -6.27 -3.16
C VAL A 99 -32.30 -6.33 -2.95
N ALA A 100 -32.95 -7.42 -3.36
CA ALA A 100 -34.38 -7.61 -3.19
C ALA A 100 -34.80 -7.61 -1.71
N VAL A 101 -34.06 -8.31 -0.84
CA VAL A 101 -34.28 -8.31 0.61
C VAL A 101 -34.07 -6.92 1.21
N THR A 102 -33.08 -6.16 0.73
CA THR A 102 -32.85 -4.77 1.17
C THR A 102 -34.06 -3.88 0.86
N PHE A 103 -34.56 -3.92 -0.38
CA PHE A 103 -35.75 -3.16 -0.76
C PHE A 103 -37.02 -3.64 -0.03
N LEU A 104 -37.15 -4.95 0.21
CA LEU A 104 -38.24 -5.50 1.01
C LEU A 104 -38.17 -5.00 2.46
N MET A 105 -36.98 -4.92 3.04
CA MET A 105 -36.79 -4.36 4.38
C MET A 105 -37.13 -2.87 4.43
N PHE A 106 -36.72 -2.08 3.44
CA PHE A 106 -37.15 -0.68 3.32
C PHE A 106 -38.67 -0.56 3.23
N GLY A 107 -39.30 -1.38 2.40
CA GLY A 107 -40.76 -1.44 2.29
C GLY A 107 -41.42 -1.77 3.64
N LEU A 108 -40.99 -2.85 4.29
CA LEU A 108 -41.50 -3.22 5.61
C LEU A 108 -41.31 -2.10 6.64
N ILE A 109 -40.17 -1.44 6.68
CA ILE A 109 -39.94 -0.32 7.60
C ILE A 109 -40.89 0.85 7.31
N ILE A 110 -41.10 1.20 6.05
CA ILE A 110 -41.97 2.33 5.68
C ILE A 110 -43.45 2.01 5.96
N PHE A 111 -43.90 0.80 5.61
CA PHE A 111 -45.31 0.42 5.69
C PHE A 111 -45.72 -0.17 7.05
N ALA A 112 -44.82 -0.79 7.81
CA ALA A 112 -45.13 -1.31 9.14
C ALA A 112 -45.11 -0.24 10.25
N ASN A 113 -44.55 0.95 9.98
CA ASN A 113 -44.40 2.02 10.97
C ASN A 113 -45.38 3.19 10.75
N SER A 114 -46.58 2.95 10.24
CA SER A 114 -47.52 4.04 9.91
C SER A 114 -48.10 4.80 11.09
N ASP A 115 -47.94 4.36 12.34
CA ASP A 115 -48.57 5.02 13.48
C ASP A 115 -47.63 5.12 14.68
N THR A 116 -47.17 6.34 14.99
CA THR A 116 -46.48 6.75 16.23
C THR A 116 -45.04 6.21 16.46
N LEU A 117 -44.11 6.64 15.60
CA LEU A 117 -42.67 6.49 15.89
C LEU A 117 -42.23 7.45 17.00
N GLY A 118 -42.11 6.94 18.22
CA GLY A 118 -41.38 7.62 19.31
C GLY A 118 -39.89 7.82 18.95
N GLY A 119 -39.23 8.82 19.56
CA GLY A 119 -37.88 9.26 19.20
C GLY A 119 -36.83 8.15 19.12
N GLU A 120 -36.81 7.24 20.10
CA GLU A 120 -35.85 6.13 20.19
C GLU A 120 -35.99 5.12 19.02
N ARG A 121 -37.23 4.86 18.56
CA ARG A 121 -37.47 3.95 17.42
C ARG A 121 -37.00 4.54 16.09
N LYS A 122 -37.08 5.86 15.94
CA LYS A 122 -36.61 6.57 14.75
C LYS A 122 -35.09 6.43 14.59
N GLU A 123 -34.34 6.50 15.69
CA GLU A 123 -32.87 6.34 15.65
C GLU A 123 -32.46 4.94 15.21
N VAL A 124 -33.09 3.90 15.75
CA VAL A 124 -32.86 2.50 15.35
C VAL A 124 -33.18 2.31 13.86
N ILE A 125 -34.29 2.88 13.39
CA ILE A 125 -34.68 2.81 11.97
C ILE A 125 -33.63 3.49 11.08
N ILE A 126 -33.16 4.68 11.44
CA ILE A 126 -32.13 5.40 10.68
C ILE A 126 -30.82 4.60 10.65
N TYR A 127 -30.43 4.00 11.77
CA TYR A 127 -29.25 3.14 11.83
C TYR A 127 -29.36 1.93 10.90
N VAL A 128 -30.49 1.21 10.94
CA VAL A 128 -30.75 0.07 10.06
C VAL A 128 -30.77 0.50 8.59
N LEU A 129 -31.38 1.65 8.28
CA LEU A 129 -31.38 2.22 6.93
C LEU A 129 -29.96 2.53 6.42
N GLY A 130 -29.11 3.07 7.28
CA GLY A 130 -27.70 3.32 6.95
C GLY A 130 -26.92 2.04 6.66
N ALA A 131 -27.10 1.01 7.50
CA ALA A 131 -26.47 -0.30 7.30
C ALA A 131 -26.93 -0.96 6.00
N LEU A 132 -28.24 -0.99 5.74
CA LEU A 132 -28.82 -1.55 4.51
C LEU A 132 -28.38 -0.80 3.25
N THR A 133 -28.32 0.53 3.30
CA THR A 133 -27.81 1.35 2.18
C THR A 133 -26.35 1.03 1.87
N THR A 134 -25.54 0.83 2.91
CA THR A 134 -24.12 0.46 2.78
C THR A 134 -23.96 -0.90 2.10
N ILE A 135 -24.69 -1.92 2.57
CA ILE A 135 -24.66 -3.27 1.98
C ILE A 135 -25.10 -3.23 0.52
N SER A 136 -26.20 -2.55 0.20
CA SER A 136 -26.69 -2.40 -1.18
C SER A 136 -25.65 -1.72 -2.08
N THR A 137 -25.03 -0.64 -1.60
CA THR A 137 -23.99 0.08 -2.34
C THR A 137 -22.76 -0.79 -2.58
N GLN A 138 -22.36 -1.60 -1.59
CA GLN A 138 -21.23 -2.53 -1.74
C GLN A 138 -21.52 -3.61 -2.79
N VAL A 139 -22.72 -4.19 -2.78
CA VAL A 139 -23.14 -5.17 -3.79
C VAL A 139 -23.15 -4.55 -5.18
N VAL A 140 -23.76 -3.37 -5.34
CA VAL A 140 -23.77 -2.64 -6.62
C VAL A 140 -22.34 -2.30 -7.06
N SER A 141 -21.47 -1.87 -6.16
CA SER A 141 -20.07 -1.55 -6.45
C SER A 141 -19.25 -2.79 -6.82
N TYR A 142 -19.58 -3.96 -6.28
CA TYR A 142 -18.89 -5.21 -6.66
C TYR A 142 -19.22 -5.61 -8.12
N PHE A 143 -20.48 -5.47 -8.54
CA PHE A 143 -20.92 -5.85 -9.89
C PHE A 143 -20.70 -4.77 -10.95
N PHE A 144 -20.93 -3.50 -10.60
CA PHE A 144 -20.90 -2.36 -11.54
C PHE A 144 -19.76 -1.37 -11.24
N GLY A 145 -19.03 -1.55 -10.13
CA GLY A 145 -17.83 -0.77 -9.87
C GLY A 145 -16.75 -1.15 -10.86
N SER A 146 -16.08 -0.13 -11.42
CA SER A 146 -15.24 -0.32 -12.61
C SER A 146 -14.07 -1.28 -12.33
N SER A 147 -14.13 -2.48 -12.89
CA SER A 147 -12.93 -3.29 -13.17
C SER A 147 -12.04 -2.60 -14.23
N SER A 148 -12.63 -1.71 -15.05
CA SER A 148 -11.95 -0.92 -16.07
C SER A 148 -10.92 0.05 -15.48
N GLY A 149 -11.15 0.58 -14.28
CA GLY A 149 -10.21 1.50 -13.63
C GLY A 149 -8.85 0.86 -13.36
N SER A 150 -8.80 -0.44 -13.04
CA SER A 150 -7.52 -1.15 -12.89
C SER A 150 -6.87 -1.44 -14.24
N ALA A 151 -7.64 -1.83 -15.26
CA ALA A 151 -7.13 -2.04 -16.61
C ALA A 151 -6.58 -0.73 -17.25
N ASP A 152 -7.26 0.38 -17.03
CA ASP A 152 -6.85 1.71 -17.49
C ASP A 152 -5.63 2.22 -16.71
N LYS A 153 -5.55 1.95 -15.41
CA LYS A 153 -4.33 2.19 -14.61
C LYS A 153 -3.15 1.38 -15.14
N THR A 154 -3.35 0.09 -15.45
CA THR A 154 -2.30 -0.77 -16.01
C THR A 154 -1.86 -0.28 -17.40
N ARG A 155 -2.79 0.11 -18.28
CA ARG A 155 -2.44 0.73 -19.58
C ARG A 155 -1.69 2.04 -19.43
N THR A 156 -2.09 2.87 -18.48
CA THR A 156 -1.42 4.16 -18.20
C THR A 156 -0.02 3.94 -17.66
N ILE A 157 0.18 2.95 -16.79
CA ILE A 157 1.52 2.60 -16.27
C ILE A 157 2.39 2.02 -17.40
N ASP A 158 1.85 1.15 -18.24
CA ASP A 158 2.58 0.57 -19.38
C ASP A 158 2.99 1.66 -20.39
N SER A 159 2.12 2.65 -20.65
CA SER A 159 2.44 3.76 -21.54
C SER A 159 3.47 4.72 -20.96
N LEU A 160 3.52 4.91 -19.64
CA LEU A 160 4.56 5.70 -18.97
C LEU A 160 5.91 4.97 -19.02
N LEU A 161 5.95 3.67 -18.73
CA LEU A 161 7.19 2.87 -18.77
C LEU A 161 7.81 2.79 -20.17
N LYS A 162 7.00 2.77 -21.23
CA LYS A 162 7.46 2.79 -22.62
C LYS A 162 7.95 4.15 -23.10
N ARG A 163 7.60 5.24 -22.41
CA ARG A 163 8.02 6.60 -22.77
C ARG A 163 9.39 6.94 -22.18
N ASP A 164 9.78 6.25 -21.11
CA ASP A 164 11.03 6.46 -20.39
C ASP A 164 12.12 5.41 -20.76
N ALA A 165 11.86 4.57 -21.77
CA ALA A 165 12.78 3.61 -22.38
C ALA A 165 13.14 4.02 -23.82
#